data_AF-A0A0F8D812-F1
#
_entry.id   AF-A0A0F8D812-F1
#
_cell.length_a   1.000
_cell.length_b   1.000
_cell.length_c   1.000
_cell.angle_alpha   90.00
_cell.angle_beta   90.00
_cell.angle_gamma   90.00
#
_symmetry.space_group_name_H-M   'P 1'
#
loop_
_entity.id
_entity.type
_entity.pdbx_description
1 polymer ?
#
loop_
_entity_poly.entity_id
_entity_poly.type
_entity_poly.pdbx_seq_one_letter_code
_entity_poly.pdbx_strand_id
1 'polypeptide(L)'
;MNKAMPNVVSALRAAPVHTTLFSRGITHAITGASTSTSTSTSPNISRAYASISPAAAAARDAARMPLLRPLALYRRLLRAHRLYLPAEMRLLGDEYVKAEFRAHQKLDNPAQVIGFLTEWQMYLQQVEGDKWKGERMDFTKIERLSEDQMVQLYELMQSIKNPSTEPIPGDTPDKQWTKK
;
A
#
# COMPACT_ATOMS: atom_id res chain seq x y z
N MET A 1 -36.92 -16.39 -35.01
CA MET A 1 -35.66 -15.75 -35.46
C MET A 1 -34.89 -15.26 -34.26
N ASN A 2 -33.78 -15.94 -33.94
CA ASN A 2 -32.88 -15.55 -32.86
C ASN A 2 -31.87 -14.53 -33.41
N LYS A 3 -31.87 -13.30 -32.88
CA LYS A 3 -30.72 -12.40 -32.98
C LYS A 3 -30.15 -12.25 -31.58
N ALA A 4 -29.15 -13.09 -31.30
CA ALA A 4 -28.37 -13.05 -30.07
C ALA A 4 -27.60 -11.73 -30.02
N MET A 5 -27.81 -10.95 -28.95
CA MET A 5 -26.94 -9.84 -28.58
C MET A 5 -25.75 -10.39 -27.79
N PRO A 6 -24.53 -9.87 -28.01
CA PRO A 6 -23.32 -10.41 -27.43
C PRO A 6 -23.25 -10.20 -25.91
N ASN A 7 -22.84 -11.28 -25.25
CA ASN A 7 -22.60 -11.43 -23.83
C ASN A 7 -21.60 -10.37 -23.31
N VAL A 8 -22.05 -9.49 -22.40
CA VAL A 8 -21.25 -8.40 -21.80
C VAL A 8 -20.10 -8.89 -20.93
N VAL A 9 -19.97 -10.21 -20.72
CA VAL A 9 -18.86 -10.85 -19.99
C VAL A 9 -17.56 -10.89 -20.84
N SER A 10 -17.57 -10.41 -22.09
CA SER A 10 -16.38 -10.38 -22.96
C SER A 10 -15.66 -9.02 -23.07
N ALA A 11 -16.03 -8.00 -22.29
CA ALA A 11 -15.41 -6.66 -22.39
C ALA A 11 -14.40 -6.32 -21.28
N LEU A 12 -13.99 -7.29 -20.45
CA LEU A 12 -12.89 -7.12 -19.48
C LEU A 12 -11.61 -7.84 -19.94
N ARG A 13 -11.32 -7.78 -21.23
CA ARG A 13 -10.10 -8.30 -21.84
C ARG A 13 -9.61 -7.34 -22.92
N ALA A 14 -9.14 -6.17 -22.50
CA ALA A 14 -8.16 -5.34 -23.22
C ALA A 14 -7.98 -4.01 -22.50
N ALA A 15 -7.09 -3.97 -21.51
CA ALA A 15 -6.43 -2.73 -21.13
C ALA A 15 -5.00 -3.09 -20.69
N PRO A 16 -3.97 -2.62 -21.40
CA PRO A 16 -2.60 -2.73 -20.93
C PRO A 16 -2.46 -1.73 -19.77
N VAL A 17 -2.56 -2.23 -18.54
CA VAL A 17 -2.34 -1.40 -17.36
C VAL A 17 -0.85 -1.16 -17.23
N HIS A 18 -0.36 -0.10 -17.86
CA HIS A 18 0.87 0.56 -17.44
C HIS A 18 0.62 1.14 -16.04
N THR A 19 0.98 0.39 -15.00
CA THR A 19 1.20 0.95 -13.66
C THR A 19 2.68 0.79 -13.31
N THR A 20 3.51 1.55 -14.02
CA THR A 20 4.85 1.92 -13.57
C THR A 20 4.69 3.04 -12.55
N LEU A 21 4.35 2.70 -11.31
CA LEU A 21 4.30 3.65 -10.21
C LEU A 21 4.91 3.08 -8.94
N PHE A 22 6.16 2.62 -9.06
CA PHE A 22 7.09 2.65 -7.95
C PHE A 22 8.53 2.54 -8.48
N SER A 23 9.38 3.48 -8.04
CA SER A 23 10.84 3.46 -8.20
C SER A 23 11.41 3.84 -9.57
N ARG A 24 11.38 5.15 -9.88
CA ARG A 24 12.45 5.80 -10.65
C ARG A 24 12.81 7.11 -9.95
N GLY A 25 14.04 7.20 -9.45
CA GLY A 25 14.61 8.44 -8.94
C GLY A 25 15.63 8.17 -7.84
N ILE A 26 16.91 8.23 -8.22
CA ILE A 26 18.02 8.96 -7.56
C ILE A 26 19.33 8.21 -7.90
N THR A 27 19.99 8.66 -8.96
CA THR A 27 21.44 8.55 -9.12
C THR A 27 21.97 9.84 -9.72
N HIS A 28 23.21 10.17 -9.32
CA HIS A 28 24.05 11.34 -9.63
C HIS A 28 23.81 12.56 -8.72
N ALA A 29 24.82 13.28 -8.21
CA ALA A 29 26.28 13.09 -8.08
C ALA A 29 26.76 14.37 -7.36
N ILE A 30 27.58 14.30 -6.29
CA ILE A 30 28.49 15.41 -5.94
C ILE A 30 29.78 14.83 -5.32
N THR A 31 30.89 15.10 -6.01
CA THR A 31 32.28 14.76 -5.70
C THR A 31 32.99 15.98 -5.10
N GLY A 32 33.76 15.75 -4.02
CA GLY A 32 34.92 16.55 -3.57
C GLY A 32 34.63 17.98 -3.07
N ALA A 33 35.37 18.60 -2.17
CA ALA A 33 36.52 18.26 -1.34
C ALA A 33 36.58 19.37 -0.28
N SER A 34 36.96 19.06 0.97
CA SER A 34 37.37 20.10 1.93
C SER A 34 38.36 19.50 2.92
N THR A 35 39.60 19.91 2.76
CA THR A 35 40.70 19.77 3.72
C THR A 35 40.49 20.73 4.88
N SER A 36 40.60 20.23 6.11
CA SER A 36 41.12 21.03 7.22
C SER A 36 41.69 20.14 8.34
N THR A 37 42.78 20.66 8.88
CA THR A 37 43.75 20.04 9.78
C THR A 37 43.36 20.22 11.25
N SER A 38 43.76 19.26 12.09
CA SER A 38 44.10 19.37 13.53
C SER A 38 43.08 19.94 14.52
N THR A 39 42.75 19.16 15.57
CA THR A 39 43.20 19.37 16.98
C THR A 39 42.54 18.30 17.86
N SER A 40 43.32 17.62 18.69
CA SER A 40 42.82 16.63 19.66
C SER A 40 42.09 17.33 20.81
N THR A 41 40.80 17.07 20.96
CA THR A 41 40.07 17.34 22.19
C THR A 41 39.09 16.19 22.41
N SER A 42 39.38 15.34 23.39
CA SER A 42 38.50 14.27 23.87
C SER A 42 37.13 14.83 24.24
N PRO A 43 36.02 14.33 23.67
CA PRO A 43 34.72 14.63 24.21
C PRO A 43 34.46 13.70 25.40
N ASN A 44 34.40 14.34 26.56
CA ASN A 44 33.78 13.84 27.78
C ASN A 44 32.45 13.13 27.44
N ILE A 45 32.34 11.83 27.76
CA ILE A 45 31.15 11.02 27.53
C ILE A 45 30.08 11.40 28.56
N SER A 46 29.47 12.56 28.37
CA SER A 46 28.14 12.85 28.91
C SER A 46 27.14 12.08 28.04
N ARG A 47 26.92 10.81 28.38
CA ARG A 47 25.85 9.99 27.79
C ARG A 47 24.51 10.59 28.18
N ALA A 48 24.05 11.58 27.43
CA ALA A 48 22.69 12.04 27.46
C ALA A 48 21.80 10.84 27.11
N TYR A 49 20.99 10.39 28.06
CA TYR A 49 19.93 9.42 27.80
C TYR A 49 18.89 10.14 26.94
N ALA A 50 19.12 10.19 25.63
CA ALA A 50 18.09 10.59 24.69
C ALA A 50 16.90 9.65 24.91
N SER A 51 15.81 10.18 25.46
CA SER A 51 14.56 9.45 25.58
C SER A 51 14.12 9.10 24.17
N ILE A 52 14.36 7.85 23.77
CA ILE A 52 13.93 7.36 22.47
C ILE A 52 12.41 7.41 22.50
N SER A 53 11.82 8.26 21.66
CA SER A 53 10.36 8.30 21.53
C SER A 53 9.84 6.90 21.18
N PRO A 54 8.68 6.46 21.69
CA PRO A 54 8.13 5.14 21.39
C PRO A 54 8.04 4.84 19.89
N ALA A 55 7.75 5.86 19.07
CA ALA A 55 7.76 5.77 17.61
C ALA A 55 9.15 5.49 17.01
N ALA A 56 10.21 6.10 17.56
CA ALA A 56 11.59 5.87 17.13
C ALA A 56 12.14 4.51 17.60
N ALA A 57 11.64 3.99 18.73
CA ALA A 57 11.91 2.63 19.17
C ALA A 57 11.22 1.60 18.26
N ALA A 58 9.93 1.79 17.97
CA ALA A 58 9.18 0.94 17.04
C ALA A 58 9.78 0.93 15.63
N ALA A 59 10.24 2.08 15.11
CA ALA A 59 10.94 2.15 13.82
C ALA A 59 12.28 1.40 13.83
N ARG A 60 13.03 1.45 14.95
CA ARG A 60 14.27 0.68 15.12
C ARG A 60 14.02 -0.83 15.22
N ASP A 61 12.96 -1.24 15.90
CA ASP A 61 12.60 -2.65 16.04
C ASP A 61 12.06 -3.23 14.72
N ALA A 62 11.31 -2.43 13.95
CA ALA A 62 10.92 -2.77 12.59
C ALA A 62 12.16 -2.98 11.69
N ALA A 63 13.17 -2.12 11.81
CA ALA A 63 14.44 -2.25 11.09
C ALA A 63 15.31 -3.45 11.53
N ARG A 64 15.06 -4.03 12.71
CA ARG A 64 15.77 -5.21 13.23
C ARG A 64 15.07 -6.54 12.89
N MET A 65 13.83 -6.52 12.41
CA MET A 65 13.13 -7.75 12.10
C MET A 65 13.70 -8.34 10.79
N PRO A 66 14.31 -9.53 10.82
CA PRO A 66 14.88 -10.11 9.61
C PRO A 66 13.78 -10.28 8.56
N LEU A 67 14.07 -9.88 7.32
CA LEU A 67 13.13 -10.00 6.22
C LEU A 67 12.78 -11.47 6.00
N LEU A 68 11.48 -11.75 5.93
CA LEU A 68 10.99 -13.08 5.60
C LEU A 68 11.26 -13.40 4.13
N ARG A 69 11.60 -14.66 3.84
CA ARG A 69 11.70 -15.16 2.47
C ARG A 69 10.35 -14.94 1.73
N PRO A 70 10.34 -14.62 0.42
CA PRO A 70 9.13 -14.24 -0.30
C PRO A 70 7.94 -15.21 -0.11
N LEU A 71 8.19 -16.52 -0.23
CA LEU A 71 7.14 -17.53 -0.06
C LEU A 71 6.64 -17.65 1.38
N ALA A 72 7.52 -17.44 2.36
CA ALA A 72 7.15 -17.45 3.78
C ALA A 72 6.29 -16.22 4.13
N LEU A 73 6.66 -15.05 3.62
CA LEU A 73 5.92 -13.80 3.77
C LEU A 73 4.52 -13.93 3.16
N TYR A 74 4.44 -14.34 1.90
CA TYR A 74 3.18 -14.55 1.17
C TYR A 74 2.19 -15.43 1.95
N ARG A 75 2.64 -16.59 2.44
CA ARG A 75 1.79 -17.52 3.20
C ARG A 75 1.37 -16.95 4.55
N ARG A 76 2.24 -16.17 5.21
CA ARG A 76 1.91 -15.52 6.49
C ARG A 76 0.88 -14.41 6.29
N LEU A 77 0.99 -13.64 5.21
CA LEU A 77 0.04 -12.58 4.87
C LEU A 77 -1.38 -13.13 4.68
N LEU A 78 -1.54 -14.18 3.88
CA LEU A 78 -2.85 -14.82 3.68
C LEU A 78 -3.41 -15.46 4.95
N ARG A 79 -2.56 -15.86 5.91
CA ARG A 79 -3.02 -16.31 7.22
C ARG A 79 -3.46 -15.13 8.09
N ALA A 80 -2.69 -14.05 8.11
CA ALA A 80 -3.03 -12.84 8.86
C ALA A 80 -4.37 -12.26 8.38
N HIS A 81 -4.60 -12.21 7.07
CA HIS A 81 -5.91 -11.80 6.52
C HIS A 81 -7.07 -12.64 7.04
N ARG A 82 -6.91 -13.97 7.19
CA ARG A 82 -7.95 -14.84 7.73
C ARG A 82 -8.20 -14.64 9.22
N LEU A 83 -7.19 -14.21 9.96
CA LEU A 83 -7.25 -14.06 11.43
C LEU A 83 -7.70 -12.67 11.86
N TYR A 84 -7.31 -11.63 11.13
CA TYR A 84 -7.42 -10.23 11.58
C TYR A 84 -8.31 -9.35 10.71
N LEU A 85 -8.67 -9.76 9.48
CA LEU A 85 -9.54 -8.96 8.61
C LEU A 85 -10.99 -9.48 8.60
N PRO A 86 -11.99 -8.57 8.54
CA PRO A 86 -13.37 -8.92 8.19
C PRO A 86 -13.48 -9.58 6.81
N ALA A 87 -14.56 -10.34 6.58
CA ALA A 87 -14.72 -11.18 5.39
C ALA A 87 -14.67 -10.38 4.07
N GLU A 88 -15.29 -9.20 4.05
CA GLU A 88 -15.38 -8.32 2.89
C GLU A 88 -14.00 -7.76 2.53
N MET A 89 -13.26 -7.28 3.54
CA MET A 89 -11.91 -6.75 3.36
C MET A 89 -10.91 -7.84 2.95
N ARG A 90 -11.08 -9.05 3.48
CA ARG A 90 -10.27 -10.21 3.11
C ARG A 90 -10.45 -10.59 1.64
N LEU A 91 -11.67 -10.53 1.11
CA LEU A 91 -11.93 -10.87 -0.29
C LEU A 91 -11.09 -10.00 -1.23
N LEU A 92 -11.13 -8.68 -1.04
CA LEU A 92 -10.35 -7.74 -1.83
C LEU A 92 -8.84 -7.88 -1.56
N GLY A 93 -8.46 -7.97 -0.29
CA GLY A 93 -7.05 -8.07 0.13
C GLY A 93 -6.35 -9.33 -0.37
N ASP A 94 -6.98 -10.50 -0.29
CA ASP A 94 -6.39 -11.77 -0.73
C ASP A 94 -6.11 -11.76 -2.25
N GLU A 95 -7.02 -11.19 -3.05
CA GLU A 95 -6.82 -11.07 -4.50
C GLU A 95 -5.70 -10.08 -4.84
N TYR A 96 -5.65 -8.94 -4.14
CA TYR A 96 -4.58 -7.96 -4.32
C TYR A 96 -3.20 -8.55 -4.01
N VAL A 97 -3.06 -9.23 -2.87
CA VAL A 97 -1.80 -9.90 -2.46
C VAL A 97 -1.34 -10.91 -3.51
N LYS A 98 -2.26 -11.74 -4.02
CA LYS A 98 -1.93 -12.72 -5.06
C LYS A 98 -1.45 -12.04 -6.34
N ALA A 99 -2.13 -10.98 -6.76
CA ALA A 99 -1.79 -10.25 -7.97
C ALA A 99 -0.40 -9.60 -7.85
N GLU A 100 -0.15 -8.92 -6.74
CA GLU A 100 1.11 -8.21 -6.49
C GLU A 100 2.31 -9.16 -6.38
N PHE A 101 2.19 -10.23 -5.60
CA PHE A 101 3.25 -11.24 -5.50
C PHE A 101 3.49 -11.94 -6.84
N ARG A 102 2.47 -12.09 -7.69
CA ARG A 102 2.61 -12.65 -9.04
C ARG A 102 3.30 -11.67 -10.00
N ALA A 103 2.93 -10.40 -9.96
CA ALA A 103 3.54 -9.34 -10.77
C ALA A 103 5.02 -9.17 -10.45
N HIS A 104 5.41 -9.34 -9.19
CA HIS A 104 6.77 -9.13 -8.70
C HIS A 104 7.62 -10.43 -8.60
N GLN A 105 7.18 -11.56 -9.19
CA GLN A 105 7.94 -12.82 -9.17
C GLN A 105 9.29 -12.73 -9.90
N LYS A 106 9.38 -11.87 -10.91
CA LYS A 106 10.54 -11.74 -11.81
C LYS A 106 11.34 -10.46 -11.56
N LEU A 107 11.31 -9.94 -10.33
CA LEU A 107 12.17 -8.82 -9.97
C LEU A 107 13.62 -9.28 -9.88
N ASP A 108 14.47 -8.75 -10.74
CA ASP A 108 15.90 -9.08 -10.78
C ASP A 108 16.75 -8.13 -9.92
N ASN A 109 16.27 -6.91 -9.68
CA ASN A 109 17.01 -5.92 -8.90
C ASN A 109 16.87 -6.20 -7.39
N PRO A 110 17.97 -6.54 -6.68
CA PRO A 110 17.91 -6.89 -5.26
C PRO A 110 17.40 -5.75 -4.38
N ALA A 111 17.66 -4.49 -4.73
CA ALA A 111 17.15 -3.35 -3.97
C ALA A 111 15.63 -3.24 -4.08
N GLN A 112 15.06 -3.53 -5.25
CA GLN A 112 13.61 -3.55 -5.45
C GLN A 112 12.96 -4.72 -4.72
N VAL A 113 13.60 -5.90 -4.73
CA VAL A 113 13.13 -7.07 -3.96
C VAL A 113 13.11 -6.76 -2.46
N ILE A 114 14.18 -6.14 -1.94
CA ILE A 114 14.26 -5.74 -0.54
C ILE A 114 13.16 -4.73 -0.20
N GLY A 115 12.98 -3.70 -1.03
CA GLY A 115 11.92 -2.70 -0.86
C GLY A 115 10.53 -3.34 -0.83
N PHE A 116 10.25 -4.22 -1.80
CA PHE A 116 9.00 -4.98 -1.86
C PHE A 116 8.76 -5.79 -0.58
N LEU A 117 9.73 -6.62 -0.15
CA LEU A 117 9.58 -7.44 1.05
C LEU A 117 9.44 -6.61 2.32
N THR A 118 10.12 -5.46 2.40
CA THR A 118 10.04 -4.55 3.55
C THR A 118 8.64 -3.97 3.70
N GLU A 119 8.07 -3.42 2.62
CA GLU A 119 6.72 -2.84 2.64
C GLU A 119 5.67 -3.89 3.02
N TRP A 120 5.73 -5.09 2.42
CA TRP A 120 4.79 -6.18 2.74
C TRP A 120 4.95 -6.71 4.16
N GLN A 121 6.17 -6.70 4.71
CA GLN A 121 6.41 -7.09 6.10
C GLN A 121 5.90 -6.03 7.08
N MET A 122 6.01 -4.74 6.75
CA MET A 122 5.41 -3.66 7.54
C MET A 122 3.88 -3.74 7.52
N TYR A 123 3.28 -3.93 6.34
CA TYR A 123 1.83 -4.12 6.22
C TYR A 123 1.37 -5.32 7.05
N LEU A 124 2.08 -6.45 7.00
CA LEU A 124 1.78 -7.62 7.81
C LEU A 124 1.78 -7.29 9.31
N GLN A 125 2.76 -6.53 9.80
CA GLN A 125 2.78 -6.09 11.21
C GLN A 125 1.60 -5.21 11.57
N GLN A 126 1.15 -4.33 10.67
CA GLN A 126 -0.03 -3.50 10.88
C GLN A 126 -1.30 -4.35 10.98
N VAL A 127 -1.44 -5.36 10.12
CA VAL A 127 -2.57 -6.29 10.14
C VAL A 127 -2.58 -7.10 11.44
N GLU A 128 -1.45 -7.72 11.81
CA GLU A 128 -1.33 -8.52 13.05
C GLU A 128 -1.50 -7.66 14.32
N GLY A 129 -1.21 -6.37 14.25
CA GLY A 129 -1.36 -5.42 15.35
C GLY A 129 -2.71 -4.69 15.42
N ASP A 130 -3.68 -5.01 14.55
CA ASP A 130 -4.96 -4.29 14.38
C ASP A 130 -4.81 -2.78 14.12
N LYS A 131 -3.66 -2.37 13.56
CA LYS A 131 -3.32 -0.98 13.21
C LYS A 131 -3.56 -0.66 11.73
N TRP A 132 -4.11 -1.61 10.97
CA TRP A 132 -4.36 -1.46 9.54
C TRP A 132 -5.54 -0.51 9.22
N LYS A 133 -6.36 -0.15 10.22
CA LYS A 133 -7.53 0.73 10.08
C LYS A 133 -7.29 2.09 10.74
N GLY A 134 -7.80 3.15 10.11
CA GLY A 134 -7.86 4.49 10.70
C GLY A 134 -6.54 5.26 10.73
N GLU A 135 -5.47 4.74 10.13
CA GLU A 135 -4.22 5.48 9.97
C GLU A 135 -4.39 6.56 8.88
N ARG A 136 -3.81 7.74 9.11
CA ARG A 136 -3.77 8.80 8.10
C ARG A 136 -2.63 8.52 7.12
N MET A 137 -2.88 8.76 5.83
CA MET A 137 -1.85 8.62 4.82
C MET A 137 -0.70 9.60 5.08
N ASP A 138 0.52 9.09 5.01
CA ASP A 138 1.73 9.90 5.20
C ASP A 138 1.86 10.94 4.09
N PHE A 139 2.06 12.20 4.49
CA PHE A 139 2.19 13.33 3.59
C PHE A 139 3.35 13.16 2.61
N THR A 140 4.46 12.54 3.05
CA THR A 140 5.61 12.31 2.16
C THR A 140 5.31 11.30 1.04
N LYS A 141 4.29 10.45 1.21
CA LYS A 141 3.80 9.55 0.15
C LYS A 141 2.93 10.31 -0.84
N ILE A 142 2.13 11.27 -0.37
CA ILE A 142 1.26 12.09 -1.22
C ILE A 142 2.09 12.97 -2.16
N GLU A 143 3.17 13.59 -1.66
CA GLU A 143 4.07 14.43 -2.47
C GLU A 143 4.74 13.68 -3.64
N ARG A 144 4.81 12.34 -3.56
CA ARG A 144 5.43 11.49 -4.58
C ARG A 144 4.42 10.96 -5.61
N LEU A 145 3.13 11.25 -5.44
CA LEU A 145 2.10 10.84 -6.40
C LEU A 145 2.17 11.70 -7.65
N SER A 146 2.00 11.06 -8.81
CA SER A 146 1.76 11.76 -10.06
C SER A 146 0.41 12.48 -10.04
N GLU A 147 0.24 13.48 -10.91
CA GLU A 147 -1.00 14.25 -11.02
C GLU A 147 -2.22 13.34 -11.28
N ASP A 148 -2.10 12.38 -12.20
CA ASP A 148 -3.15 11.41 -12.50
C ASP A 148 -3.52 10.55 -11.27
N GLN A 149 -2.54 10.12 -10.48
CA GLN A 149 -2.81 9.36 -9.25
C GLN A 149 -3.48 10.20 -8.18
N MET A 150 -3.13 11.48 -8.07
CA MET A 150 -3.80 12.38 -7.13
C MET A 150 -5.27 12.57 -7.51
N VAL A 151 -5.57 12.67 -8.82
CA VAL A 151 -6.95 12.73 -9.32
C VAL A 151 -7.71 11.46 -8.94
N GLN A 152 -7.16 10.28 -9.22
CA GLN A 152 -7.78 9.00 -8.86
C GLN A 152 -8.01 8.86 -7.35
N LEU A 153 -7.05 9.27 -6.54
CA LEU A 153 -7.18 9.24 -5.08
C LEU A 153 -8.28 10.19 -4.60
N TYR A 154 -8.38 11.37 -5.19
CA TYR A 154 -9.44 12.33 -4.89
C TYR A 154 -10.83 11.82 -5.27
N GLU A 155 -10.97 11.25 -6.46
CA GLU A 155 -12.23 10.63 -6.92
C GLU A 155 -12.67 9.50 -5.98
N LEU A 156 -11.73 8.63 -5.60
CA LEU A 156 -11.99 7.56 -4.63
C LEU A 156 -12.47 8.14 -3.29
N MET A 157 -11.78 9.15 -2.76
CA MET A 157 -12.18 9.82 -1.51
C MET A 157 -13.61 10.36 -1.58
N GLN A 158 -13.99 10.99 -2.71
CA GLN A 158 -15.33 11.53 -2.88
C GLN A 158 -16.40 10.44 -2.99
N SER A 159 -16.11 9.32 -3.65
CA SER A 159 -17.04 8.17 -3.74
C SER A 159 -17.33 7.54 -2.38
N ILE A 160 -16.35 7.54 -1.46
CA ILE A 160 -16.52 7.03 -0.10
C ILE A 160 -17.31 8.01 0.77
N LYS A 161 -17.06 9.33 0.62
CA LYS A 161 -17.73 10.37 1.40
C LYS A 161 -19.19 10.55 0.98
N ASN A 162 -19.46 10.43 -0.31
CA ASN A 162 -20.77 10.55 -0.91
C ASN A 162 -21.10 9.20 -1.60
N PRO A 163 -21.41 8.13 -0.84
CA PRO A 163 -21.88 6.90 -1.46
C PRO A 163 -23.17 7.26 -2.19
N SER A 164 -23.13 7.28 -3.51
CA SER A 164 -24.18 7.85 -4.34
C SER A 164 -25.54 7.27 -3.93
N THR A 165 -26.44 8.12 -3.42
CA THR A 165 -27.89 7.88 -3.41
C THR A 165 -28.38 8.02 -4.84
N GLU A 166 -27.89 7.20 -5.75
CA GLU A 166 -28.43 7.10 -7.10
C GLU A 166 -29.38 5.90 -7.09
N PRO A 167 -30.70 6.12 -7.17
CA PRO A 167 -31.63 5.01 -7.30
C PRO A 167 -31.27 4.24 -8.56
N ILE A 168 -31.02 2.94 -8.42
CA ILE A 168 -30.75 2.05 -9.54
C ILE A 168 -31.84 2.31 -10.60
N PRO A 169 -31.52 2.69 -11.84
CA PRO A 169 -32.52 2.88 -12.89
C PRO A 169 -33.24 1.55 -13.14
N GLY A 170 -34.41 1.39 -12.53
CA GLY A 170 -35.17 0.14 -12.50
C GLY A 170 -35.72 -0.23 -11.12
N ASP A 171 -35.18 0.32 -10.04
CA ASP A 171 -35.66 0.13 -8.68
C ASP A 171 -36.59 1.29 -8.30
N THR A 172 -37.66 1.44 -9.09
CA THR A 172 -38.78 2.28 -8.65
C THR A 172 -39.51 1.43 -7.62
N PRO A 173 -39.63 1.85 -6.35
CA PRO A 173 -40.45 1.09 -5.40
C PRO A 173 -41.87 1.07 -5.97
N ASP A 174 -42.37 -0.12 -6.29
CA ASP A 174 -43.71 -0.33 -6.77
C ASP A 174 -44.67 0.42 -5.85
N LYS A 175 -45.32 1.46 -6.39
CA LYS A 175 -46.31 2.29 -5.70
C LYS A 175 -47.62 1.51 -5.46
N GLN A 176 -47.52 0.31 -4.90
CA GLN A 176 -48.65 -0.58 -4.63
C GLN A 176 -49.14 -0.54 -3.17
N TRP A 177 -48.39 0.06 -2.24
CA TRP A 177 -48.82 0.20 -0.84
C TRP A 177 -49.42 1.57 -0.48
N THR A 178 -49.92 2.35 -1.44
CA THR A 178 -50.73 3.53 -1.11
C THR A 178 -52.15 3.40 -1.63
N LYS A 179 -52.78 2.24 -1.40
CA LYS A 179 -54.23 2.08 -1.55
C LYS A 179 -54.84 1.33 -0.36
N LYS A 180 -55.73 2.08 0.32
CA LYS A 180 -56.71 1.75 1.34
C LYS A 180 -56.21 1.64 2.78
#